data_AF-A0A840QRM8-F1
#
_entry.id   AF-A0A840QRM8-F1
#
_cell.length_a   1.000
_cell.length_b   1.000
_cell.length_c   1.000
_cell.angle_alpha   90.00
_cell.angle_beta   90.00
_cell.angle_gamma   90.00
#
_symmetry.space_group_name_H-M   'P 1'
#
loop_
_entity.id
_entity.type
_entity.pdbx_description
1 polymer ?
#
loop_
_entity_poly.entity_id
_entity_poly.type
_entity_poly.pdbx_seq_one_letter_code
_entity_poly.pdbx_strand_id
1 'polypeptide(L)' 'MQESILAVLAGLIVGIIFGVIRLPVPAPPAFPGIMGILGIYLGYIHLAPQIAQWFGK' A
#
# COMPACT_ATOMS: atom_id res chain seq x y z
N MET A 1 13.40 -7.24 -6.12
CA MET A 1 13.17 -8.08 -4.90
C MET A 1 13.83 -7.46 -3.67
N GLN A 2 15.10 -7.04 -3.79
CA GLN A 2 15.81 -6.37 -2.70
C GLN A 2 15.09 -5.09 -2.24
N GLU A 3 14.54 -4.30 -3.18
CA GLU A 3 13.80 -3.07 -2.85
C GLU A 3 12.54 -3.34 -2.01
N SER A 4 11.81 -4.43 -2.30
CA SER A 4 10.59 -4.78 -1.55
C SER A 4 10.89 -5.13 -0.10
N ILE A 5 11.98 -5.86 0.14
CA ILE A 5 12.44 -6.21 1.48
C ILE A 5 12.90 -4.95 2.22
N LEU A 6 13.66 -4.09 1.55
CA LEU A 6 14.11 -2.81 2.12
C LEU A 6 12.94 -1.87 2.44
N ALA A 7 11.89 -1.84 1.61
CA ALA A 7 10.70 -1.03 1.84
C ALA A 7 9.92 -1.51 3.08
N VAL A 8 9.77 -2.82 3.26
CA VAL A 8 9.13 -3.40 4.45
C VAL A 8 9.95 -3.08 5.70
N LEU A 9 11.27 -3.27 5.65
CA LEU A 9 12.16 -2.95 6.77
C LEU A 9 12.13 -1.46 7.11
N ALA A 10 12.16 -0.58 6.11
CA ALA A 10 12.04 0.86 6.32
C ALA A 10 10.72 1.23 7.00
N GLY A 11 9.60 0.66 6.53
CA GLY A 11 8.27 0.87 7.13
C GLY A 11 8.21 0.40 8.59
N LEU A 12 8.79 -0.76 8.90
CA LEU A 12 8.88 -1.28 10.27
C LEU A 12 9.71 -0.37 11.17
N ILE A 13 10.89 0.05 10.72
CA ILE A 13 11.78 0.93 11.50
C ILE A 13 11.10 2.27 11.77
N VAL A 14 10.50 2.89 10.75
CA VAL A 14 9.77 4.15 10.90
C VAL A 14 8.59 3.99 11.86
N GLY A 15 7.81 2.92 11.74
CA GLY A 15 6.69 2.63 12.65
C GLY A 15 7.13 2.47 14.11
N ILE A 16 8.23 1.75 14.35
CA ILE A 16 8.81 1.59 15.69
C ILE A 16 9.27 2.94 16.25
N ILE A 17 10.04 3.71 15.47
CA ILE A 17 10.57 5.00 15.91
C ILE A 17 9.42 5.92 16.33
N PHE A 18 8.44 6.10 15.46
CA PHE A 18 7.30 6.99 15.69
C PHE A 18 6.42 6.52 16.87
N GLY A 19 6.25 5.21 17.03
CA GLY A 19 5.56 4.63 18.18
C GLY A 19 6.29 4.89 19.50
N VAL A 20 7.62 4.75 19.54
CA VAL A 20 8.44 4.98 20.74
C VAL A 20 8.42 6.46 21.17
N ILE A 21 8.55 7.38 20.21
CA ILE A 21 8.56 8.83 20.49
C ILE A 21 7.16 9.46 20.56
N ARG A 22 6.10 8.65 20.42
CA ARG A 22 4.69 9.08 20.43
C ARG A 22 4.35 10.19 19.43
N LEU A 23 5.02 10.18 18.28
CA LEU A 23 4.67 11.09 17.20
C LEU A 23 3.48 10.54 16.40
N PRO A 24 2.63 11.41 15.81
CA PRO A 24 1.62 10.97 14.87
C PRO A 24 2.29 10.22 13.71
N VAL A 25 1.75 9.06 13.36
CA VAL A 25 2.30 8.20 12.31
C VAL A 25 2.19 8.91 10.94
N PRO A 26 3.25 8.94 10.11
CA PRO A 26 3.24 9.60 8.80
C PRO A 26 2.56 8.75 7.71
N ALA A 27 2.33 7.46 7.99
CA ALA A 27 1.59 6.53 7.13
C ALA A 27 0.07 6.84 7.17
N PRO A 28 -0.74 6.32 6.22
CA PRO A 28 -2.19 6.53 6.21
C PRO A 28 -2.76 6.25 7.61
N PRO A 29 -3.32 7.26 8.29
CA PRO A 29 -3.56 7.22 9.74
C PRO A 29 -4.71 6.29 10.12
N ALA A 30 -5.37 5.65 9.14
CA ALA A 30 -6.52 4.80 9.36
C ALA A 30 -6.49 3.58 8.42
N PHE A 31 -6.92 2.43 8.94
CA PHE A 31 -7.12 1.18 8.20
C PHE A 31 -7.84 1.35 6.84
N PRO A 32 -8.84 2.25 6.69
CA PRO A 32 -9.44 2.57 5.39
C PRO A 32 -8.45 3.04 4.32
N GLY A 33 -7.42 3.82 4.69
CA GLY A 33 -6.41 4.29 3.73
C GLY A 33 -5.55 3.14 3.18
N ILE A 34 -5.19 2.19 4.05
CA ILE A 34 -4.44 0.99 3.67
C ILE A 34 -5.30 0.11 2.75
N MET A 35 -6.57 -0.10 3.12
CA MET A 35 -7.52 -0.86 2.30
C MET A 35 -7.78 -0.22 0.93
N GLY A 36 -7.79 1.11 0.83
CA GLY A 36 -7.89 1.83 -0.43
C GLY A 36 -6.71 1.55 -1.36
N ILE A 37 -5.47 1.63 -0.86
CA ILE A 37 -4.26 1.35 -1.65
C ILE A 37 -4.26 -0.11 -2.14
N LEU A 38 -4.63 -1.06 -1.28
CA LEU A 38 -4.77 -2.47 -1.65
C LEU A 38 -5.83 -2.67 -2.75
N GLY A 39 -7.00 -2.03 -2.61
CA GLY A 39 -8.07 -2.09 -3.60
C GLY A 39 -7.66 -1.51 -4.96
N ILE A 40 -6.91 -0.41 -4.98
CA ILE A 40 -6.36 0.18 -6.22
C ILE A 40 -5.40 -0.80 -6.90
N TYR A 41 -4.47 -1.39 -6.16
CA TYR A 41 -3.49 -2.32 -6.70
C TYR A 41 -4.15 -3.59 -7.28
N LEU A 42 -5.07 -4.19 -6.52
CA LEU A 42 -5.83 -5.37 -6.96
C LEU A 42 -6.74 -5.04 -8.16
N GLY A 43 -7.38 -3.87 -8.14
CA GLY A 43 -8.18 -3.36 -9.24
C GLY A 43 -7.35 -3.20 -10.51
N TYR A 44 -6.14 -2.64 -10.41
CA TYR A 44 -5.25 -2.45 -11.55
C TYR A 44 -4.73 -3.78 -12.12
N ILE A 45 -4.31 -4.72 -11.27
CA ILE A 45 -3.72 -5.98 -11.73
C ILE A 45 -4.76 -6.96 -12.23
N HIS A 46 -5.86 -7.13 -11.50
CA HIS A 46 -6.82 -8.20 -11.78
C HIS A 46 -8.05 -7.69 -12.49
N LEU A 47 -8.64 -6.59 -12.04
CA LEU A 47 -9.94 -6.14 -12.53
C LEU A 47 -9.85 -5.33 -13.82
N ALA A 48 -8.84 -4.47 -13.96
CA ALA A 48 -8.67 -3.61 -15.12
C ALA A 48 -8.45 -4.40 -16.43
N PRO A 49 -7.65 -5.49 -16.49
CA PRO A 49 -7.53 -6.31 -17.68
C PRO A 49 -8.85 -6.98 -18.07
N GLN A 50 -9.64 -7.42 -17.08
CA GLN A 50 -10.95 -8.06 -17.27
C GLN A 50 -12.02 -7.09 -17.78
N ILE A 51 -11.90 -5.81 -17.44
CA ILE A 51 -12.78 -4.76 -17.94
C ILE A 51 -12.30 -4.29 -19.31
N ALA A 52 -10.99 -4.17 -19.51
CA ALA A 52 -10.39 -3.73 -20.77
C ALA A 52 -10.79 -4.64 -21.96
N GLN A 53 -10.90 -5.95 -21.76
CA GLN A 53 -11.40 -6.89 -22.79
C GLN A 53 -12.85 -6.61 -23.23
N TRP A 54 -13.65 -5.87 -22.46
CA TRP A 54 -15.04 -5.50 -22.84
C TRP A 54 -15.09 -4.19 -23.62
N PHE A 55 -14.06 -3.35 -23.48
CA PHE A 55 -13.89 -2.12 -24.25
C PHE A 55 -13.01 -2.32 -25.49
N GLY A 56 -12.27 -3.43 -25.55
CA GLY A 56 -11.48 -3.86 -26.72
C GLY A 56 -12.33 -4.52 -27.80
N LYS A 57 -13.01 -3.71 -28.60
CA LYS A 57 -12.80 -3.78 -30.06
C LYS A 57 -11.56 -2.97 -30.39
#